data_AF-A0A1G4IRN5-F1
#
_entry.id   AF-A0A1G4IRN5-F1
#
_cell.length_a   1.000
_cell.length_b   1.000
_cell.length_c   1.000
_cell.angle_alpha   90.00
_cell.angle_beta   90.00
_cell.angle_gamma   90.00
#
_symmetry.space_group_name_H-M   'P 1'
#
loop_
_entity.id
_entity.type
_entity.pdbx_description
1 polymer ?
#
loop_
_entity_poly.entity_id
_entity_poly.type
_entity_poly.pdbx_seq_one_letter_code
_entity_poly.pdbx_strand_id
1 'polypeptide(L)'
;MALSSIFGGASPSQQQTATGTGSSSKVASIKDQLKTQIGQELAVANASELVNKVTENCFEKCLSSPYSNPEEGCVDQCLAKYMRSWNVVSKAYVARIQQASTSGEI
;
A
#
# COMPACT_ATOMS: atom_id res chain seq x y z
N MET A 1 -15.48 40.52 -32.20
CA MET A 1 -14.56 41.65 -32.48
C MET A 1 -13.66 41.76 -31.25
N ALA A 2 -12.56 41.00 -31.24
CA ALA A 2 -11.17 41.48 -31.44
C ALA A 2 -10.73 42.35 -30.24
N LEU A 3 -9.67 42.01 -29.50
CA LEU A 3 -8.28 42.04 -29.96
C LEU A 3 -7.39 40.97 -29.31
N SER A 4 -6.51 40.42 -30.15
CA SER A 4 -5.42 39.49 -29.85
C SER A 4 -4.10 40.24 -29.69
N SER A 5 -3.21 39.76 -28.82
CA SER A 5 -1.75 39.97 -28.82
C SER A 5 -1.15 38.68 -28.22
N ILE A 6 -0.38 37.79 -28.85
CA ILE A 6 0.80 37.83 -29.75
C ILE A 6 2.04 38.51 -29.15
N PHE A 7 2.90 37.66 -28.55
CA PHE A 7 4.37 37.58 -28.66
C PHE A 7 4.79 36.43 -27.70
N GLY A 8 5.53 35.37 -28.03
CA GLY A 8 6.44 35.09 -29.14
C GLY A 8 7.86 34.86 -28.60
N GLY A 9 8.26 33.61 -28.33
CA GLY A 9 9.66 33.17 -28.48
C GLY A 9 10.41 32.51 -27.30
N ALA A 10 10.82 31.25 -27.55
CA ALA A 10 12.05 30.56 -27.10
C ALA A 10 12.16 29.94 -25.68
N SER A 11 12.06 28.61 -25.62
CA SER A 11 12.84 27.77 -24.69
C SER A 11 14.30 27.66 -25.19
N PRO A 12 15.30 27.41 -24.32
CA PRO A 12 15.54 26.04 -23.85
C PRO A 12 15.98 25.92 -22.38
N SER A 13 15.71 24.74 -21.79
CA SER A 13 16.52 24.05 -20.76
C SER A 13 16.83 24.83 -19.47
N GLN A 14 16.28 24.48 -18.31
CA GLN A 14 16.73 23.43 -17.38
C GLN A 14 15.83 23.63 -16.15
N GLN A 15 15.18 22.69 -15.47
CA GLN A 15 15.50 21.30 -15.17
C GLN A 15 14.24 20.73 -14.51
N GLN A 16 13.52 19.84 -15.19
CA GLN A 16 12.51 19.01 -14.55
C GLN A 16 13.14 17.65 -14.26
N THR A 17 13.74 17.57 -13.08
CA THR A 17 14.17 16.31 -12.49
C THR A 17 12.91 15.51 -12.17
N ALA A 18 12.64 14.51 -13.00
CA ALA A 18 11.75 13.42 -12.63
C ALA A 18 12.44 12.61 -11.52
N THR A 19 12.07 12.86 -10.27
CA THR A 19 12.35 11.95 -9.16
C THR A 19 11.10 11.89 -8.29
N GLY A 20 10.53 10.70 -8.26
CA GLY A 20 9.19 10.42 -7.75
C GLY A 20 9.08 10.63 -6.25
N THR A 21 8.01 11.32 -5.88
CA THR A 21 7.47 11.32 -4.51
C THR A 21 5.97 11.04 -4.60
N GLY A 22 5.64 9.83 -5.06
CA GLY A 22 4.26 9.34 -5.18
C GLY A 22 3.93 8.15 -4.27
N SER A 23 4.85 7.73 -3.39
CA SER A 23 4.66 6.53 -2.56
C SER A 23 3.76 6.75 -1.35
N SER A 24 3.86 7.89 -0.65
CA SER A 24 3.07 8.11 0.58
C SER A 24 1.57 8.24 0.32
N SER A 25 1.16 8.83 -0.81
CA SER A 25 -0.25 8.89 -1.21
C SER A 25 -0.80 7.52 -1.63
N LYS A 26 0.05 6.64 -2.16
CA LYS A 26 -0.36 5.31 -2.65
C LYS A 26 -0.59 4.31 -1.51
N VAL A 27 0.21 4.39 -0.45
CA VAL A 27 0.03 3.55 0.74
C VAL A 27 -1.24 3.95 1.50
N ALA A 28 -1.53 5.26 1.61
CA ALA A 28 -2.77 5.77 2.18
C ALA A 28 -4.00 5.32 1.37
N SER A 29 -3.95 5.43 0.03
CA SER A 29 -5.08 5.03 -0.83
C SER A 29 -5.38 3.53 -0.80
N ILE A 30 -4.34 2.68 -0.72
CA ILE A 30 -4.52 1.22 -0.62
C ILE A 30 -5.11 0.86 0.74
N LYS A 31 -4.66 1.48 1.82
CA LYS A 31 -5.20 1.28 3.17
C LYS A 31 -6.68 1.63 3.24
N ASP A 32 -7.11 2.71 2.61
CA ASP A 32 -8.51 3.15 2.65
C ASP A 32 -9.41 2.29 1.76
N GLN A 33 -8.98 1.91 0.56
CA GLN A 33 -9.70 0.93 -0.28
C GLN A 33 -9.85 -0.43 0.40
N LEU A 34 -8.82 -0.84 1.14
CA LEU A 34 -8.78 -2.09 1.87
C LEU A 34 -9.72 -2.06 3.09
N LYS A 35 -9.73 -0.97 3.87
CA LYS A 35 -10.72 -0.76 4.95
C LYS A 35 -12.15 -0.82 4.44
N THR A 36 -12.43 -0.27 3.25
CA THR A 36 -13.77 -0.32 2.65
C THR A 36 -14.17 -1.75 2.28
N GLN A 37 -13.26 -2.56 1.74
CA GLN A 37 -13.56 -3.97 1.42
C GLN A 37 -13.69 -4.85 2.66
N ILE A 38 -12.89 -4.62 3.71
CA ILE A 38 -12.94 -5.43 4.93
C ILE A 38 -14.11 -5.03 5.84
N GLY A 39 -14.39 -3.72 5.93
CA GLY A 39 -15.41 -3.16 6.82
C GLY A 39 -16.84 -3.58 6.49
N GLN A 40 -17.07 -4.18 5.31
CA GLN A 40 -18.37 -4.68 4.91
C GLN A 40 -18.67 -6.10 5.41
N GLU A 41 -17.69 -6.84 5.96
CA GLU A 41 -17.93 -8.24 6.34
C GLU A 41 -17.19 -8.74 7.58
N LEU A 42 -16.08 -8.10 7.98
CA LEU A 42 -15.39 -8.42 9.22
C LEU A 42 -15.08 -7.10 9.93
N ALA A 43 -15.78 -6.85 11.04
CA ALA A 43 -15.56 -5.67 11.86
C ALA A 43 -14.05 -5.46 12.06
N VAL A 44 -13.53 -4.35 11.52
CA VAL A 44 -12.13 -3.94 11.67
C VAL A 44 -11.93 -3.51 13.12
N ALA A 45 -11.86 -4.49 14.01
CA ALA A 45 -11.35 -4.31 15.36
C ALA A 45 -9.83 -4.13 15.22
N ASN A 46 -9.42 -2.88 15.02
CA ASN A 46 -8.04 -2.37 15.03
C ASN A 46 -7.18 -2.66 13.79
N ALA A 47 -7.26 -1.76 12.79
CA ALA A 47 -6.22 -1.62 11.76
C ALA A 47 -4.81 -1.43 12.35
N SER A 48 -4.70 -1.04 13.63
CA SER A 48 -3.47 -0.95 14.40
C SER A 48 -2.75 -2.30 14.53
N GLU A 49 -3.49 -3.41 14.70
CA GLU A 49 -2.87 -4.73 14.88
C GLU A 49 -2.20 -5.20 13.58
N LEU A 50 -2.85 -4.97 12.44
CA LEU A 50 -2.26 -5.26 11.13
C LEU A 50 -0.96 -4.47 10.92
N VAL A 51 -0.95 -3.18 11.28
CA VAL A 51 0.24 -2.33 11.17
C VAL A 51 1.34 -2.83 12.12
N ASN A 52 1.02 -3.18 13.36
CA ASN A 52 2.00 -3.72 14.32
C ASN A 52 2.63 -5.00 13.78
N LYS A 53 1.82 -5.94 13.28
CA LYS A 53 2.29 -7.22 12.74
C LYS A 53 3.14 -7.07 11.48
N VAL A 54 2.75 -6.18 10.58
CA VAL A 54 3.56 -5.80 9.41
C VAL A 54 4.91 -5.24 9.85
N THR A 55 4.90 -4.36 10.84
CA THR A 55 6.08 -3.65 11.33
C THR A 55 7.06 -4.64 11.96
N GLU A 56 6.59 -5.51 12.86
CA GLU A 56 7.36 -6.60 13.46
C GLU A 56 7.98 -7.50 12.37
N ASN A 57 7.16 -7.97 11.43
CA ASN A 57 7.60 -8.91 10.40
C ASN A 57 8.66 -8.32 9.47
N CYS A 58 8.46 -7.09 9.03
CA CYS A 58 9.39 -6.45 8.10
C CYS A 58 10.68 -6.01 8.77
N PHE A 59 10.64 -5.57 10.03
CA PHE A 59 11.87 -5.28 10.76
C PHE A 59 12.66 -6.54 11.09
N GLU A 60 12.02 -7.63 11.51
CA GLU A 60 12.71 -8.89 11.77
C GLU A 60 13.41 -9.43 10.51
N LYS A 61 12.79 -9.26 9.33
CA LYS A 61 13.35 -9.75 8.06
C LYS A 61 14.41 -8.84 7.47
N CYS A 62 14.24 -7.53 7.57
CA CYS A 62 15.09 -6.56 6.88
C CYS A 62 16.19 -5.97 7.74
N LEU A 63 16.02 -5.98 9.07
CA LEU A 63 16.98 -5.42 10.02
C LEU A 63 17.56 -6.54 10.88
N SER A 64 18.50 -7.31 10.33
CA SER A 64 19.29 -8.27 11.08
C SER A 64 20.44 -7.58 11.82
N SER A 65 20.63 -7.90 13.11
CA SER A 65 21.81 -7.48 13.86
C SER A 65 23.10 -8.13 13.30
N PRO A 66 24.26 -7.45 13.25
CA PRO A 66 24.48 -6.03 13.53
C PRO A 66 23.91 -5.20 12.38
N TYR A 67 23.16 -4.14 12.68
CA TYR A 67 22.45 -3.27 11.72
C TYR A 67 23.37 -2.50 10.74
N SER A 68 24.60 -2.98 10.51
CA SER A 68 25.65 -2.35 9.72
C SER A 68 25.40 -2.40 8.21
N ASN A 69 24.53 -3.29 7.72
CA ASN A 69 24.25 -3.44 6.29
C ASN A 69 22.74 -3.55 6.03
N PRO A 70 21.97 -2.46 6.21
CA PRO A 70 20.57 -2.47 5.81
C PRO A 70 20.49 -2.65 4.29
N GLU A 71 19.72 -3.62 3.83
CA GLU A 71 19.39 -3.75 2.41
C GLU A 71 18.45 -2.62 2.02
N GLU A 72 18.92 -1.69 1.18
CA GLU A 72 18.13 -0.55 0.74
C GLU A 72 16.81 -1.01 0.09
N GLY A 73 15.68 -0.46 0.56
CA GLY A 73 14.36 -0.80 0.05
C GLY A 73 13.80 -2.16 0.51
N CYS A 74 14.49 -2.93 1.35
CA CYS A 74 13.95 -4.20 1.85
C CYS A 74 12.61 -4.02 2.56
N VAL A 75 12.49 -3.02 3.44
CA VAL A 75 11.26 -2.76 4.22
C VAL A 75 10.10 -2.40 3.28
N ASP A 76 10.34 -1.56 2.28
CA ASP A 76 9.32 -1.18 1.28
C ASP A 76 8.84 -2.39 0.49
N GLN A 77 9.77 -3.25 0.05
CA GLN A 77 9.45 -4.48 -0.65
C GLN A 77 8.70 -5.46 0.26
N CYS A 78 9.11 -5.60 1.52
CA CYS A 78 8.46 -6.45 2.50
C CYS A 78 7.02 -6.00 2.72
N LEU A 79 6.79 -4.71 2.98
CA LEU A 79 5.47 -4.15 3.16
C LEU A 79 4.57 -4.42 1.94
N ALA A 80 5.08 -4.17 0.73
CA ALA A 80 4.33 -4.41 -0.50
C ALA A 80 3.97 -5.89 -0.68
N LYS A 81 4.91 -6.82 -0.39
CA LYS A 81 4.67 -8.26 -0.45
C LYS A 81 3.66 -8.70 0.62
N TYR A 82 3.84 -8.25 1.86
CA TYR A 82 2.96 -8.58 2.98
C TYR A 82 1.52 -8.18 2.67
N MET A 83 1.30 -6.94 2.24
CA MET A 83 -0.05 -6.46 1.95
C MET A 83 -0.70 -7.22 0.78
N ARG A 84 0.06 -7.60 -0.26
CA ARG A 84 -0.46 -8.46 -1.34
C ARG A 84 -0.87 -9.83 -0.81
N SER A 85 -0.01 -10.48 -0.03
CA SER A 85 -0.29 -11.80 0.55
C SER A 85 -1.50 -11.74 1.48
N TRP A 86 -1.55 -10.74 2.35
CA TRP A 86 -2.65 -10.51 3.29
C TRP A 86 -3.99 -10.36 2.55
N ASN A 87 -4.03 -9.61 1.44
CA ASN A 87 -5.22 -9.47 0.61
C ASN A 87 -5.72 -10.80 0.03
N VAL A 88 -4.80 -11.62 -0.50
CA VAL A 88 -5.15 -12.92 -1.08
C VAL A 88 -5.69 -13.87 -0.01
N VAL A 89 -4.98 -13.97 1.11
CA VAL A 89 -5.36 -14.87 2.22
C VAL A 89 -6.68 -14.42 2.86
N SER A 90 -6.86 -13.11 3.09
CA SER A 90 -8.09 -12.56 3.67
C SER A 90 -9.31 -12.90 2.82
N LYS A 91 -9.23 -12.73 1.49
CA LYS A 91 -10.33 -13.07 0.57
C LYS A 91 -10.65 -14.56 0.57
N ALA A 92 -9.63 -15.41 0.51
CA ALA A 92 -9.82 -16.86 0.55
C ALA A 92 -10.45 -17.32 1.87
N TYR A 93 -10.01 -16.75 2.99
CA TYR A 93 -10.53 -17.05 4.32
C TYR A 93 -12.02 -16.67 4.46
N VAL A 94 -12.39 -15.45 4.06
CA VAL A 94 -13.79 -14.99 4.08
C VAL A 94 -14.66 -15.87 3.18
N ALA A 95 -14.23 -16.15 1.95
CA ALA A 95 -14.96 -17.01 1.03
C ALA A 95 -15.20 -18.41 1.63
N ARG A 96 -14.22 -18.95 2.37
CA ARG A 96 -14.37 -20.25 3.03
C ARG A 96 -15.38 -20.22 4.17
N ILE A 97 -15.38 -19.16 4.99
CA ILE A 97 -16.36 -19.00 6.08
C ILE A 97 -17.78 -18.91 5.54
N GLN A 98 -17.99 -18.11 4.49
CA GLN A 98 -19.31 -17.99 3.84
C GLN A 98 -19.82 -19.34 3.28
N GLN A 99 -18.92 -20.15 2.70
CA GLN A 99 -19.28 -21.49 2.22
C GLN A 99 -19.64 -22.44 3.36
N ALA A 100 -18.89 -22.39 4.47
CA ALA A 100 -19.16 -23.21 5.65
C ALA A 100 -20.48 -22.82 6.31
N SER A 101 -20.79 -21.53 6.43
CA SER A 101 -22.05 -21.05 7.00
C SER A 101 -23.26 -21.43 6.14
N THR A 102 -23.12 -21.44 4.82
CA THR A 102 -24.19 -21.85 3.89
C THR A 102 -24.44 -23.37 3.90
N SER A 103 -23.42 -24.17 4.24
CA SER A 103 -23.51 -25.63 4.26
C SER A 103 -24.02 -26.21 5.58
N GLY A 104 -24.35 -25.37 6.57
CA GLY A 104 -24.87 -25.80 7.88
C GLY A 104 -23.86 -26.58 8.74
N GLU A 105 -22.56 -26.37 8.51
CA GLU A 105 -21.47 -27.04 9.25
C GLU A 105 -20.78 -26.08 10.25
N ILE A 106 -21.54 -25.12 10.79
CA ILE A 106 -21.11 -24.24 11.89
C ILE A 106 -22.07 -24.37 13.06
#